data_AF-A0A292PUG8-F1
#
_entry.id   AF-A0A292PUG8-F1
#
_cell.length_a   1.000
_cell.length_b   1.000
_cell.length_c   1.000
_cell.angle_alpha   90.00
_cell.angle_beta   90.00
_cell.angle_gamma   90.00
#
_symmetry.space_group_name_H-M   'P 1'
#
loop_
_entity.id
_entity.type
_entity.pdbx_description
1 polymer ?
#
loop_
_entity_poly.entity_id
_entity_poly.type
_entity_poly.pdbx_seq_one_letter_code
_entity_poly.pdbx_strand_id
1 'polypeptide(L)'
;MLLLHSVLQGSYFTFLNLPYEQRTGLTMGIPCSPEIANLYAALYEQEGPTKAFRERKDVLRPFLDLDLIVLSNESRVDYKLFQKPLNHYMRIPWDSFHPLAVKKAGYIRELTQIATCSSKRDYYDAAILEYVEILVARGCPPQGLHSW
;
A
#
# COMPACT_ATOMS: atom_id res chain seq x y z
N MET A 1 27.01 -10.46 13.69
CA MET A 1 26.33 -9.14 13.56
C MET A 1 26.78 -8.29 12.37
N LEU A 2 27.80 -8.68 11.58
CA LEU A 2 28.29 -7.88 10.43
C LEU A 2 27.40 -8.00 9.17
N LEU A 3 26.81 -9.17 8.93
CA LEU A 3 26.06 -9.46 7.68
C LEU A 3 24.79 -8.61 7.53
N LEU A 4 23.98 -8.48 8.60
CA LEU A 4 22.74 -7.72 8.56
C LEU A 4 22.99 -6.22 8.36
N HIS A 5 24.03 -5.69 8.99
CA HIS A 5 24.45 -4.30 8.82
C HIS A 5 24.86 -4.01 7.38
N SER A 6 25.65 -4.91 6.77
CA SER A 6 26.02 -4.80 5.35
C SER A 6 24.81 -4.88 4.41
N VAL A 7 23.82 -5.72 4.69
CA VAL A 7 22.59 -5.82 3.87
C VAL A 7 21.74 -4.54 3.96
N LEU A 8 21.61 -3.98 5.17
CA LEU A 8 20.82 -2.77 5.41
C LEU A 8 21.49 -1.49 4.91
N GLN A 9 22.82 -1.46 4.82
CA GLN A 9 23.58 -0.28 4.40
C GLN A 9 24.13 -0.36 2.96
N GLY A 10 24.23 -1.55 2.38
CA GLY A 10 24.87 -1.78 1.08
C GLY A 10 23.90 -2.27 0.01
N SER A 11 22.85 -1.50 -0.27
CA SER A 11 21.86 -1.83 -1.28
C SER A 11 22.18 -1.19 -2.63
N TYR A 12 22.79 -1.97 -3.54
CA TYR A 12 23.16 -1.53 -4.87
C TYR A 12 22.36 -2.28 -5.95
N PHE A 13 21.95 -1.58 -7.00
CA PHE A 13 21.30 -2.17 -8.17
C PHE A 13 21.72 -1.45 -9.45
N THR A 14 21.49 -2.06 -10.60
CA THR A 14 21.79 -1.48 -11.92
C THR A 14 20.50 -1.10 -12.64
N PHE A 15 20.47 0.10 -13.22
CA PHE A 15 19.40 0.56 -14.09
C PHE A 15 20.01 1.29 -15.28
N LEU A 16 19.60 0.91 -16.50
CA LEU A 16 20.21 1.42 -17.75
C LEU A 16 21.75 1.34 -17.77
N ASN A 17 22.31 0.23 -17.27
CA ASN A 17 23.75 -0.01 -17.11
C ASN A 17 24.50 0.97 -16.19
N LEU A 18 23.79 1.76 -15.39
CA LEU A 18 24.37 2.63 -14.38
C LEU A 18 24.11 2.05 -12.98
N PRO A 19 25.12 2.06 -12.08
CA PRO A 19 24.94 1.63 -10.70
C PRO A 19 24.24 2.70 -9.87
N TYR A 20 23.32 2.26 -9.01
CA TYR A 20 22.60 3.11 -8.07
C TYR A 20 22.67 2.51 -6.67
N GLU A 21 22.68 3.38 -5.67
CA GLU A 21 22.62 3.05 -4.25
C GLU A 21 21.26 3.48 -3.70
N GLN A 22 20.54 2.54 -3.08
CA GLN A 22 19.32 2.86 -2.35
C GLN A 22 19.67 3.37 -0.95
N ARG A 23 19.40 4.65 -0.68
CA ARG A 23 19.71 5.31 0.61
C ARG A 23 18.57 5.28 1.63
N THR A 24 17.36 4.93 1.21
CA THR A 24 16.18 5.01 2.07
C THR A 24 15.26 3.83 1.82
N GLY A 25 14.86 3.14 2.90
CA GLY A 25 14.00 1.96 2.87
C GLY A 25 14.76 0.65 2.59
N LEU A 26 14.05 -0.47 2.73
CA LEU A 26 14.56 -1.81 2.44
C LEU A 26 14.50 -2.11 0.94
N THR A 27 15.52 -2.76 0.40
CA THR A 27 15.55 -3.14 -1.02
C THR A 27 14.60 -4.30 -1.27
N MET A 28 13.68 -4.11 -2.22
CA MET A 28 12.75 -5.17 -2.61
C MET A 28 13.50 -6.28 -3.36
N GLY A 29 13.18 -7.54 -3.07
CA GLY A 29 13.78 -8.70 -3.73
C GLY A 29 14.99 -9.32 -3.01
N ILE A 30 15.45 -8.74 -1.90
CA ILE A 30 16.38 -9.43 -0.99
C ILE A 30 15.58 -10.41 -0.11
N PRO A 31 16.01 -11.68 0.04
CA PRO A 31 15.26 -12.69 0.77
C PRO A 31 14.89 -12.33 2.20
N CYS A 32 15.67 -11.49 2.89
CA CYS A 32 15.42 -11.09 4.28
C CYS A 32 14.63 -9.78 4.44
N SER A 33 14.34 -9.06 3.35
CA SER A 33 13.59 -7.81 3.42
C SER A 33 12.19 -7.96 4.00
N PRO A 34 11.41 -9.03 3.68
CA PRO A 34 10.09 -9.23 4.28
C PRO A 34 10.15 -9.42 5.80
N GLU A 35 11.09 -10.22 6.29
CA GLU A 35 11.25 -10.49 7.72
C GLU A 35 11.67 -9.25 8.49
N ILE A 36 12.57 -8.43 7.92
CA ILE A 36 13.00 -7.18 8.53
C ILE A 36 11.86 -6.16 8.54
N ALA A 37 11.07 -6.07 7.46
CA ALA A 37 9.89 -5.21 7.42
C ALA A 37 8.86 -5.64 8.48
N ASN A 38 8.61 -6.94 8.62
CA ASN A 38 7.72 -7.48 9.64
C ASN A 38 8.22 -7.23 11.07
N LEU A 39 9.53 -7.37 11.31
CA LEU A 39 10.13 -7.03 12.61
C LEU A 39 9.98 -5.53 12.91
N TYR A 40 10.20 -4.68 11.91
CA TYR A 40 9.97 -3.24 12.02
C TYR A 40 8.51 -2.95 12.40
N ALA A 41 7.53 -3.56 11.73
CA ALA A 41 6.12 -3.44 12.11
C ALA A 41 5.82 -3.97 13.52
N ALA A 42 6.35 -5.13 13.90
CA ALA A 42 6.17 -5.70 15.23
C ALA A 42 6.73 -4.80 16.34
N LEU A 43 7.82 -4.07 16.08
CA LEU A 43 8.33 -3.05 17.00
C LEU A 43 7.33 -1.90 17.18
N TYR A 44 6.63 -1.46 16.12
CA TYR A 44 5.52 -0.49 16.25
C TYR A 44 4.36 -1.04 17.07
N GLU A 45 4.03 -2.32 16.91
CA GLU A 45 2.97 -2.99 17.67
C GLU A 45 3.34 -3.15 19.15
N GLN A 46 4.58 -3.55 19.47
CA GLN A 46 5.04 -3.87 20.83
C GLN A 46 5.43 -2.66 21.67
N GLU A 47 6.18 -1.69 21.11
CA GLU A 47 6.56 -0.49 21.88
C GLU A 47 5.34 0.39 22.17
N GLY A 48 4.23 0.09 21.51
CA GLY A 48 3.13 1.01 21.35
C GLY A 48 3.64 2.32 20.77
N PRO A 49 2.75 3.31 20.66
CA PRO A 49 3.19 4.66 20.44
C PRO A 49 4.19 5.07 21.56
N THR A 50 5.49 5.21 21.28
CA THR A 50 6.52 5.77 22.20
C THR A 50 6.02 7.09 22.81
N LYS A 51 6.59 7.66 23.89
CA LYS A 51 6.07 8.91 24.50
C LYS A 51 5.76 10.06 23.52
N ALA A 52 6.51 10.21 22.43
CA ALA A 52 6.23 11.18 21.34
C ALA A 52 4.99 10.87 20.48
N PHE A 53 4.48 9.65 20.54
CA PHE A 53 3.34 9.12 19.82
C PHE A 53 2.06 9.11 20.68
N ARG A 54 2.17 9.09 22.03
CA ARG A 54 1.01 9.21 22.94
C ARG A 54 0.29 10.56 22.84
N GLU A 55 0.99 11.59 22.36
CA GLU A 55 0.47 12.96 22.28
C GLU A 55 -0.38 13.22 21.03
N ARG A 56 -0.33 12.34 20.02
CA ARG A 56 -1.17 12.46 18.83
C ARG A 56 -2.13 11.29 18.75
N LYS A 57 -3.40 11.57 19.10
CA LYS A 57 -4.52 10.67 18.83
C LYS A 57 -4.57 10.42 17.31
N ASP A 58 -4.62 9.14 16.95
CA ASP A 58 -4.96 8.63 15.62
C ASP A 58 -3.97 9.04 14.51
N VAL A 59 -2.70 8.63 14.65
CA VAL A 59 -1.68 8.86 13.61
C VAL A 59 -1.76 7.78 12.54
N LEU A 60 -2.02 8.22 11.31
CA LEU A 60 -1.90 7.42 10.10
C LEU A 60 -0.42 7.31 9.68
N ARG A 61 0.07 6.08 9.49
CA ARG A 61 1.47 5.83 9.12
C ARG A 61 1.59 4.84 7.98
N PRO A 62 2.29 5.18 6.88
CA PRO A 62 2.56 4.23 5.80
C PRO A 62 3.47 3.09 6.27
N PHE A 63 3.07 1.86 5.98
CA PHE A 63 3.86 0.65 6.13
C PHE A 63 3.53 -0.32 4.98
N LEU A 64 4.53 -0.62 4.14
CA LEU A 64 4.32 -1.37 2.90
C LEU A 64 3.17 -0.73 2.09
N ASP A 65 2.15 -1.52 1.73
CA ASP A 65 0.96 -1.06 1.01
C ASP A 65 -0.16 -0.57 1.94
N LEU A 66 0.10 -0.40 3.24
CA LEU A 66 -0.91 -0.10 4.26
C LEU A 66 -0.68 1.26 4.90
N ASP A 67 -1.78 1.94 5.22
CA ASP A 67 -1.82 2.99 6.21
C ASP A 67 -2.26 2.38 7.55
N LEU A 68 -1.33 2.33 8.50
CA LEU A 68 -1.59 1.88 9.86
C LEU A 68 -2.26 3.00 10.66
N ILE A 69 -3.34 2.66 11.33
CA ILE A 69 -4.14 3.53 12.19
C ILE A 69 -4.03 2.98 13.61
N VAL A 70 -3.22 3.67 14.42
CA VAL A 70 -2.96 3.27 15.81
C VAL A 70 -3.85 4.10 16.74
N LEU A 71 -4.89 3.47 17.27
CA LEU A 71 -5.82 4.08 18.21
C LEU A 71 -5.25 3.95 19.63
N SER A 72 -5.10 5.09 20.32
CA SER A 72 -4.37 5.20 21.60
C SER A 72 -4.93 4.36 22.76
N ASN A 73 -6.14 3.82 22.61
CA ASN A 73 -6.92 3.12 23.61
C ASN A 73 -7.28 1.68 23.22
N GLU A 74 -6.84 1.20 22.05
CA GLU A 74 -7.15 -0.15 21.58
C GLU A 74 -5.89 -1.03 21.52
N SER A 75 -6.04 -2.31 21.86
CA SER A 75 -4.99 -3.33 21.71
C SER A 75 -4.90 -3.88 20.29
N ARG A 76 -5.46 -3.17 19.30
CA ARG A 76 -5.54 -3.57 17.91
C ARG A 76 -5.10 -2.41 17.02
N VAL A 77 -4.35 -2.72 15.97
CA VAL A 77 -4.01 -1.78 14.90
C VAL A 77 -5.03 -1.95 13.78
N ASP A 78 -5.71 -0.87 13.43
CA ASP A 78 -6.49 -0.79 12.21
C ASP A 78 -5.57 -0.46 11.04
N TYR A 79 -5.98 -0.85 9.84
CA TYR A 79 -5.25 -0.52 8.62
C TYR A 79 -6.19 -0.37 7.42
N LYS A 80 -5.76 0.42 6.45
CA LYS A 80 -6.39 0.59 5.14
C LYS A 80 -5.31 0.62 4.04
N LEU A 81 -5.71 0.52 2.77
CA LEU A 81 -4.78 0.63 1.64
C LEU A 81 -4.11 2.01 1.62
N PHE A 82 -2.77 2.04 1.57
CA PHE A 82 -2.00 3.26 1.39
C PHE A 82 -2.10 3.74 -0.07
N GLN A 83 -2.38 5.03 -0.23
CA GLN A 83 -2.32 5.69 -1.53
C GLN A 83 -1.15 6.69 -1.56
N LYS A 84 -0.27 6.53 -2.55
CA LYS A 84 0.84 7.49 -2.75
C LYS A 84 0.25 8.87 -3.06
N PRO A 85 0.72 9.96 -2.42
CA PRO A 85 0.23 11.31 -2.69
C PRO A 85 0.34 11.75 -4.16
N LEU A 86 1.29 11.18 -4.90
CA LEU A 86 1.52 11.42 -6.33
C LEU A 86 0.93 10.32 -7.21
N ASN A 87 -0.12 9.63 -6.76
CA ASN A 87 -0.79 8.63 -7.57
C ASN A 87 -1.59 9.30 -8.69
N HIS A 88 -1.15 9.12 -9.94
CA HIS A 88 -1.86 9.62 -11.11
C HIS A 88 -3.08 8.78 -11.52
N TYR A 89 -3.40 7.74 -10.73
CA TYR A 89 -4.48 6.79 -11.01
C TYR A 89 -4.45 6.27 -12.45
N MET A 90 -3.25 5.94 -12.92
CA MET A 90 -2.99 5.46 -14.28
C MET A 90 -3.54 4.05 -14.44
N ARG A 91 -4.84 3.97 -14.74
CA ARG A 91 -5.55 2.73 -15.09
C ARG A 91 -5.72 2.63 -16.59
N ILE A 92 -5.98 1.40 -17.05
CA ILE A 92 -6.32 1.13 -18.45
C ILE A 92 -7.50 2.03 -18.84
N PRO A 93 -7.34 2.95 -19.80
CA PRO A 93 -8.42 3.83 -20.22
C PRO A 93 -9.60 3.01 -20.76
N TRP A 94 -10.83 3.46 -20.49
CA TRP A 94 -12.02 2.78 -20.97
C TRP A 94 -12.04 2.67 -22.51
N ASP A 95 -11.66 3.73 -23.20
CA ASP A 95 -11.67 3.80 -24.67
C ASP A 95 -10.48 3.11 -25.34
N SER A 96 -9.60 2.47 -24.56
CA SER A 96 -8.49 1.71 -25.13
C SER A 96 -8.95 0.41 -25.79
N PHE A 97 -8.21 -0.06 -26.79
CA PHE A 97 -8.47 -1.30 -27.54
C PHE A 97 -8.19 -2.60 -26.76
N HIS A 98 -8.06 -2.53 -25.43
CA HIS A 98 -7.88 -3.74 -24.61
C HIS A 98 -9.19 -4.55 -24.52
N PRO A 99 -9.11 -5.90 -24.51
CA PRO A 99 -10.28 -6.74 -24.33
C PRO A 99 -11.04 -6.44 -23.03
N LEU A 100 -12.37 -6.60 -23.05
CA LEU A 100 -13.21 -6.36 -21.87
C LEU A 100 -12.78 -7.21 -20.67
N ALA A 101 -12.35 -8.45 -20.91
CA ALA A 101 -11.84 -9.34 -19.87
C ALA A 101 -10.61 -8.76 -19.13
N VAL A 102 -9.73 -8.06 -19.83
CA VAL A 102 -8.54 -7.42 -19.22
C VAL A 102 -8.96 -6.23 -18.35
N LYS A 103 -9.91 -5.42 -18.83
CA LYS A 103 -10.47 -4.29 -18.07
C LYS A 103 -11.17 -4.79 -16.80
N LYS A 104 -11.99 -5.84 -16.92
CA LYS A 104 -12.64 -6.49 -15.77
C LYS A 104 -11.62 -7.07 -14.79
N ALA A 105 -10.62 -7.80 -15.26
CA ALA A 105 -9.59 -8.37 -14.40
C ALA A 105 -8.83 -7.30 -13.62
N GLY A 106 -8.48 -6.18 -14.27
CA GLY A 106 -7.86 -5.04 -13.61
C GLY A 106 -8.75 -4.43 -12.52
N TYR A 107 -10.05 -4.26 -12.80
CA TYR A 107 -11.01 -3.80 -11.80
C TYR A 107 -11.11 -4.74 -10.60
N ILE A 108 -11.35 -6.03 -10.83
CA ILE A 108 -11.49 -7.04 -9.76
C ILE A 108 -10.21 -7.16 -8.93
N ARG A 109 -9.03 -7.12 -9.55
CA ARG A 109 -7.75 -7.17 -8.82
C ARG A 109 -7.64 -6.05 -7.80
N GLU A 110 -8.12 -4.87 -8.15
CA GLU A 110 -8.06 -3.69 -7.30
C GLU A 110 -9.09 -3.77 -6.17
N LEU A 111 -10.30 -4.27 -6.44
CA LEU A 111 -11.25 -4.59 -5.38
C LEU A 111 -10.66 -5.59 -4.38
N THR A 112 -10.04 -6.67 -4.87
CA THR A 112 -9.39 -7.67 -4.04
C THR A 112 -8.25 -7.08 -3.21
N GLN A 113 -7.45 -6.19 -3.79
CA GLN A 113 -6.37 -5.51 -3.07
C GLN A 113 -6.94 -4.62 -1.96
N ILE A 114 -7.94 -3.78 -2.26
CA ILE A 114 -8.57 -2.91 -1.27
C ILE A 114 -9.21 -3.75 -0.15
N ALA A 115 -9.85 -4.87 -0.48
CA ALA A 115 -10.44 -5.80 0.50
C ALA A 115 -9.37 -6.43 1.40
N THR A 116 -8.27 -6.92 0.81
CA THR A 116 -7.17 -7.56 1.54
C THR A 116 -6.42 -6.55 2.44
N CYS A 117 -6.33 -5.30 2.00
CA CYS A 117 -5.64 -4.23 2.69
C CYS A 117 -6.55 -3.37 3.57
N SER A 118 -7.78 -3.82 3.88
CA SER A 118 -8.71 -3.09 4.75
C SER A 118 -9.10 -3.92 5.97
N SER A 119 -8.75 -3.42 7.15
CA SER A 119 -9.11 -4.04 8.44
C SER A 119 -10.59 -3.95 8.81
N LYS A 120 -11.32 -2.97 8.23
CA LYS A 120 -12.73 -2.70 8.50
C LYS A 120 -13.50 -2.56 7.20
N ARG A 121 -14.78 -2.90 7.26
CA ARG A 121 -15.70 -2.78 6.13
C ARG A 121 -15.84 -1.33 5.66
N ASP A 122 -15.91 -0.38 6.59
CA ASP A 122 -16.04 1.05 6.26
C ASP A 122 -14.84 1.59 5.48
N TYR A 123 -13.62 1.12 5.77
CA TYR A 123 -12.42 1.50 5.01
C TYR A 123 -12.47 0.95 3.58
N TYR A 124 -12.94 -0.29 3.43
CA TYR A 124 -13.15 -0.89 2.12
C TYR A 124 -14.20 -0.12 1.31
N ASP A 125 -15.38 0.11 1.87
CA ASP A 125 -16.49 0.76 1.16
C ASP A 125 -16.13 2.19 0.74
N ALA A 126 -15.45 2.94 1.61
CA ALA A 126 -14.96 4.29 1.27
C ALA A 126 -13.94 4.27 0.13
N ALA A 127 -12.99 3.34 0.15
CA ALA A 127 -11.97 3.22 -0.89
C ALA A 127 -12.54 2.72 -2.23
N ILE A 128 -13.54 1.83 -2.22
CA ILE A 128 -14.25 1.42 -3.44
C ILE A 128 -15.03 2.59 -4.04
N LEU A 129 -15.71 3.38 -3.21
CA LEU A 129 -16.45 4.55 -3.68
C LEU A 129 -15.52 5.50 -4.45
N GLU A 130 -14.41 5.92 -3.83
CA GLU A 130 -13.40 6.78 -4.45
C GLU A 130 -12.85 6.15 -5.74
N TYR A 131 -12.55 4.85 -5.73
CA TYR A 131 -12.02 4.17 -6.89
C TYR A 131 -13.02 4.14 -8.07
N VAL A 132 -14.29 3.86 -7.80
CA VAL A 132 -15.35 3.87 -8.82
C VAL A 132 -15.55 5.27 -9.37
N GLU A 133 -15.56 6.30 -8.52
CA GLU A 133 -15.65 7.70 -8.95
C GLU A 133 -14.53 8.06 -9.92
N ILE A 134 -13.29 7.65 -9.63
CA ILE A 134 -12.14 7.86 -10.52
C ILE A 134 -12.33 7.16 -11.87
N LEU A 135 -12.82 5.92 -11.89
CA LEU A 135 -13.05 5.20 -13.14
C LEU A 135 -14.17 5.83 -13.98
N VAL A 136 -15.26 6.24 -13.34
CA VAL A 136 -16.39 6.91 -14.01
C VAL A 136 -15.95 8.25 -14.58
N ALA A 137 -15.17 9.04 -13.83
CA ALA A 137 -14.59 10.30 -14.31
C ALA A 137 -13.67 10.11 -15.54
N ARG A 138 -13.13 8.90 -15.73
CA ARG A 138 -12.29 8.52 -16.88
C ARG A 138 -13.06 7.85 -18.01
N GLY A 139 -14.40 7.85 -17.96
CA GLY A 139 -15.27 7.36 -19.03
C GLY A 139 -15.72 5.90 -18.88
N CYS A 140 -15.41 5.22 -17.78
CA CYS A 140 -15.95 3.87 -17.55
C CYS A 140 -17.47 3.93 -17.29
N PRO A 141 -18.29 3.11 -17.96
CA PRO A 141 -19.74 3.08 -17.77
C PRO A 141 -20.09 2.48 -16.39
N PRO A 142 -20.84 3.21 -15.53
CA PRO A 142 -21.17 2.75 -14.18
C PRO A 142 -21.87 1.39 -14.15
N GLN A 143 -22.80 1.17 -15.09
CA GLN A 143 -23.56 -0.09 -15.21
C GLN A 143 -22.64 -1.30 -15.38
N GLY A 144 -21.55 -1.15 -16.14
CA GLY A 144 -20.55 -2.20 -16.32
C GLY A 144 -19.83 -2.52 -15.01
N LEU A 145 -19.41 -1.51 -14.26
CA LEU A 145 -18.70 -1.68 -12.98
C LEU A 145 -19.59 -2.31 -11.90
N HIS A 146 -20.87 -1.94 -11.82
CA HIS A 146 -21.82 -2.53 -10.88
C HIS A 146 -22.15 -4.01 -11.19
N SER A 147 -21.98 -4.42 -12.44
CA SER A 147 -22.24 -5.80 -12.88
C SER A 147 -21.06 -6.75 -12.70
N TRP A 148 -19.90 -6.23 -12.27
CA TRP A 148 -18.64 -6.97 -12.26
C TRP A 148 -18.27 -7.56 -10.92
#